data_AF-A0A6B1B764-F1
#
_entry.id   AF-A0A6B1B764-F1
#
_cell.length_a   1.000
_cell.length_b   1.000
_cell.length_c   1.000
_cell.angle_alpha   90.00
_cell.angle_beta   90.00
_cell.angle_gamma   90.00
#
_symmetry.space_group_name_H-M   'P 1'
#
loop_
_entity.id
_entity.type
_entity.pdbx_description
1 polymer ?
#
loop_
_entity_poly.entity_id
_entity_poly.type
_entity_poly.pdbx_seq_one_letter_code
_entity_poly.pdbx_strand_id
1 'polypeptide(L)'
;MTNRLVAAMAFAALVISVLSLFVALSATEVEPARSTADVAAAATTAGARDEPATSPLPTTTAGAPADAATPSPTVVTATSAATAEPAATTTPDTELPGTPAAFGPAAGTQLGVIGVAYDDWLNVRDVPNGEVVATLTLQLSPQSPAESALLVRDAEAEAAFARIGVAGVTATGRSRDLATSTWHEIQAGPIVGWASSNYLAPLSPETALDITAQASADIDGDTSADTFAELVDRVVATIASDEPRSRVRTASAPDPAGDLLEVVVDVVGQPDDSVRGYRLLIVAQMAADIRALGDNGGDDFTTDLGPYTLRSVLATPLCYSHRGISADGACS
;
A
#
# COMPACT_ATOMS: atom_id res chain seq x y z
N MET A 1 11.50 55.14 3.33
CA MET A 1 10.16 54.55 3.45
C MET A 1 9.49 54.26 2.09
N THR A 2 9.89 54.92 1.01
CA THR A 2 9.29 54.80 -0.34
C THR A 2 9.48 53.42 -1.02
N ASN A 3 10.58 52.71 -0.77
CA ASN A 3 10.86 51.43 -1.45
C ASN A 3 10.00 50.24 -0.97
N ARG A 4 9.46 50.28 0.26
CA ARG A 4 8.61 49.19 0.78
C ARG A 4 7.20 49.20 0.17
N LEU A 5 6.73 50.38 -0.23
CA LEU A 5 5.39 50.56 -0.80
C LEU A 5 5.33 50.06 -2.27
N VAL A 6 6.43 50.27 -3.02
CA VAL A 6 6.57 49.77 -4.39
C VAL A 6 6.66 48.24 -4.43
N ALA A 7 7.42 47.64 -3.49
CA ALA A 7 7.53 46.18 -3.39
C ALA A 7 6.19 45.52 -3.02
N ALA A 8 5.41 46.12 -2.11
CA ALA A 8 4.10 45.60 -1.73
C ALA A 8 3.08 45.66 -2.87
N MET A 9 3.09 46.73 -3.69
CA MET A 9 2.21 46.82 -4.87
C MET A 9 2.57 45.81 -5.96
N ALA A 10 3.87 45.58 -6.20
CA ALA A 10 4.31 44.59 -7.19
C ALA A 10 3.88 43.16 -6.80
N PHE A 11 3.98 42.83 -5.50
CA PHE A 11 3.55 41.53 -5.00
C PHE A 11 2.03 41.34 -5.12
N ALA A 12 1.23 42.37 -4.79
CA ALA A 12 -0.22 42.30 -4.94
C ALA A 12 -0.66 42.11 -6.40
N ALA A 13 0.00 42.77 -7.36
CA ALA A 13 -0.30 42.61 -8.78
C ALA A 13 0.04 41.20 -9.30
N LEU A 14 1.11 40.59 -8.80
CA LEU A 14 1.49 39.21 -9.11
C LEU A 14 0.43 38.22 -8.61
N VAL A 15 0.01 38.35 -7.35
CA VAL A 15 -1.01 37.47 -6.75
C VAL A 15 -2.34 37.54 -7.50
N ILE A 16 -2.78 38.73 -7.89
CA ILE A 16 -4.01 38.92 -8.68
C ILE A 16 -3.88 38.25 -10.06
N SER A 17 -2.73 38.36 -10.72
CA SER A 17 -2.52 37.75 -12.04
C SER A 17 -2.54 36.21 -11.97
N VAL A 18 -1.94 35.62 -10.94
CA VAL A 18 -1.94 34.16 -10.73
C VAL A 18 -3.35 33.64 -10.44
N LEU A 19 -4.12 34.34 -9.60
CA LEU A 19 -5.52 33.99 -9.32
C LEU A 19 -6.40 34.08 -10.57
N SER A 20 -6.17 35.07 -11.43
CA SER A 20 -6.91 35.24 -12.69
C SER A 20 -6.67 34.07 -13.66
N LEU A 21 -5.43 33.56 -13.70
CA LEU A 21 -5.06 32.42 -14.53
C LEU A 21 -5.71 31.12 -14.03
N PHE A 22 -5.77 30.92 -12.70
CA PHE A 22 -6.42 29.76 -12.10
C PHE A 22 -7.92 29.70 -12.40
N VAL A 23 -8.60 30.85 -12.34
CA VAL A 23 -10.04 30.94 -12.69
C VAL A 23 -10.28 30.64 -14.17
N ALA A 24 -9.39 31.07 -15.06
CA ALA A 24 -9.51 30.79 -16.50
C ALA A 24 -9.30 29.31 -16.84
N LEU A 25 -8.41 28.61 -16.12
CA LEU A 25 -8.16 27.17 -16.30
C LEU A 25 -9.29 26.28 -15.78
N SER A 26 -10.06 26.74 -14.78
CA SER A 26 -11.19 25.97 -14.23
C SER A 26 -12.47 25.99 -15.08
N ALA A 27 -12.52 26.72 -16.19
CA ALA A 27 -13.74 26.94 -16.98
C ALA A 27 -13.86 26.08 -18.26
N THR A 28 -12.95 25.16 -18.53
CA THR A 28 -13.09 24.24 -19.68
C THR A 28 -13.92 23.03 -19.29
N GLU A 29 -15.25 23.18 -19.34
CA GLU A 29 -16.18 22.05 -19.36
C GLU A 29 -15.98 21.26 -20.66
N VAL A 30 -15.55 20.00 -20.52
CA VAL A 30 -15.47 19.04 -21.62
C VAL A 30 -16.88 18.53 -21.91
N GLU A 31 -17.44 18.90 -23.06
CA GLU A 31 -18.68 18.31 -23.57
C GLU A 31 -18.48 16.80 -23.82
N PRO A 32 -19.32 15.91 -23.25
CA PRO A 32 -19.25 14.49 -23.58
C PRO A 32 -19.84 14.26 -24.98
N ALA A 33 -19.02 13.69 -25.86
CA ALA A 33 -19.46 13.21 -27.17
C ALA A 33 -20.55 12.13 -27.01
N ARG A 34 -21.76 12.42 -27.48
CA ARG A 34 -22.83 11.43 -27.64
C ARG A 34 -22.46 10.46 -28.76
N SER A 35 -22.14 9.22 -28.40
CA SER A 35 -22.03 8.11 -29.36
C SER A 35 -23.41 7.49 -29.59
N THR A 36 -23.96 7.72 -30.78
CA THR A 36 -25.09 6.96 -31.32
C THR A 36 -24.55 5.75 -32.09
N ALA A 37 -24.76 4.55 -31.56
CA ALA A 37 -24.59 3.32 -32.32
C ALA A 37 -25.76 2.37 -32.02
N ASP A 38 -26.77 2.52 -32.84
CA ASP A 38 -27.84 1.57 -33.09
C ASP A 38 -27.31 0.61 -34.19
N VAL A 39 -27.05 -0.66 -33.87
CA VAL A 39 -26.98 -1.73 -34.89
C VAL A 39 -27.56 -3.01 -34.30
N ALA A 40 -28.72 -3.38 -34.82
CA ALA A 40 -29.32 -4.70 -34.67
C ALA A 40 -28.51 -5.78 -35.41
N ALA A 41 -28.34 -6.94 -34.79
CA ALA A 41 -28.15 -8.20 -35.51
C ALA A 41 -28.67 -9.38 -34.67
N ALA A 42 -29.68 -10.05 -35.21
CA ALA A 42 -30.21 -11.31 -34.73
C ALA A 42 -29.30 -12.49 -35.14
N ALA A 43 -29.16 -13.50 -34.28
CA ALA A 43 -29.10 -14.91 -34.69
C ALA A 43 -29.21 -15.86 -33.48
N THR A 44 -30.34 -16.56 -33.44
CA THR A 44 -30.56 -17.98 -33.09
C THR A 44 -29.30 -18.86 -33.00
N THR A 45 -29.20 -19.71 -31.97
CA THR A 45 -29.15 -21.21 -32.08
C THR A 45 -29.23 -21.85 -30.70
N ALA A 46 -30.22 -22.73 -30.52
CA ALA A 46 -30.35 -23.65 -29.41
C ALA A 46 -29.77 -25.03 -29.79
N GLY A 47 -29.13 -25.71 -28.83
CA GLY A 47 -28.56 -27.05 -28.96
C GLY A 47 -27.15 -27.09 -28.37
N ALA A 48 -26.65 -28.13 -27.73
CA ALA A 48 -27.20 -29.37 -27.22
C ALA A 48 -26.20 -29.86 -26.14
N ARG A 49 -26.66 -30.80 -25.31
CA ARG A 49 -25.89 -31.54 -24.28
C ARG A 49 -24.54 -32.03 -24.80
N ASP A 50 -23.52 -32.00 -23.95
CA ASP A 50 -22.56 -33.11 -23.89
C ASP A 50 -22.00 -33.32 -22.47
N GLU A 51 -21.81 -34.60 -22.15
CA GLU A 51 -21.42 -35.15 -20.84
C GLU A 51 -19.97 -34.82 -20.43
N PRO A 52 -19.65 -34.83 -19.12
CA PRO A 52 -18.28 -34.75 -18.65
C PRO A 52 -17.53 -36.09 -18.83
N ALA A 53 -16.48 -36.07 -19.65
CA ALA A 53 -15.50 -37.14 -19.71
C ALA A 53 -14.64 -37.15 -18.42
N THR A 54 -14.66 -38.29 -17.73
CA THR A 54 -13.81 -38.61 -16.60
C THR A 54 -12.39 -38.90 -17.08
N SER A 55 -11.42 -38.08 -16.67
CA SER A 55 -10.01 -38.29 -16.99
C SER A 55 -9.31 -39.00 -15.81
N PRO A 56 -8.71 -40.19 -15.99
CA PRO A 56 -7.99 -40.88 -14.92
C PRO A 56 -6.60 -40.26 -14.69
N LEU A 57 -6.26 -40.02 -13.42
CA LEU A 57 -4.91 -39.62 -12.99
C LEU A 57 -3.88 -40.73 -13.31
N PRO A 58 -2.69 -40.39 -13.86
CA PRO A 58 -1.57 -41.31 -13.85
C PRO A 58 -0.92 -41.36 -12.46
N THR A 59 -0.82 -42.58 -11.93
CA THR A 59 0.00 -42.93 -10.76
C THR A 59 1.47 -42.89 -11.17
N THR A 60 2.27 -42.00 -10.59
CA THR A 60 3.73 -42.00 -10.76
C THR A 60 4.42 -42.52 -9.50
N THR A 61 5.09 -43.64 -9.71
CA THR A 61 5.89 -44.40 -8.74
C THR A 61 7.21 -43.69 -8.45
N ALA A 62 7.60 -43.76 -7.18
CA ALA A 62 8.81 -43.22 -6.58
C ALA A 62 10.14 -43.71 -7.21
N GLY A 63 11.12 -42.81 -7.22
CA GLY A 63 12.53 -43.11 -7.42
C GLY A 63 13.38 -42.00 -6.80
N ALA A 64 13.78 -42.18 -5.55
CA ALA A 64 14.73 -41.30 -4.86
C ALA A 64 16.16 -41.87 -5.00
N PRO A 65 17.12 -41.11 -5.53
CA PRO A 65 18.53 -41.34 -5.24
C PRO A 65 18.96 -40.50 -4.03
N ALA A 66 19.71 -41.15 -3.15
CA ALA A 66 20.43 -40.50 -2.07
C ALA A 66 21.67 -39.76 -2.60
N ASP A 67 21.99 -38.65 -1.92
CA ASP A 67 23.33 -38.29 -1.42
C ASP A 67 23.86 -36.91 -1.86
N ALA A 68 24.24 -36.12 -0.84
CA ALA A 68 25.43 -35.28 -0.76
C ALA A 68 25.30 -34.36 0.47
N ALA A 69 26.20 -34.55 1.45
CA ALA A 69 26.27 -33.79 2.68
C ALA A 69 26.55 -32.29 2.45
N THR A 70 25.62 -31.44 2.88
CA THR A 70 25.79 -29.98 2.94
C THR A 70 26.58 -29.59 4.21
N PRO A 71 27.64 -28.77 4.12
CA PRO A 71 28.38 -28.30 5.29
C PRO A 71 27.51 -27.35 6.15
N SER A 72 27.52 -27.57 7.47
CA SER A 72 26.87 -26.68 8.44
C SER A 72 27.49 -25.27 8.41
N PRO A 73 26.68 -24.21 8.35
CA PRO A 73 27.18 -22.84 8.49
C PRO A 73 27.66 -22.59 9.93
N THR A 74 28.81 -21.92 10.05
CA THR A 74 29.35 -21.44 11.31
C THR A 74 28.49 -20.28 11.82
N VAL A 75 27.87 -20.45 12.99
CA VAL A 75 27.08 -19.42 13.66
C VAL A 75 28.04 -18.40 14.28
N VAL A 76 28.09 -17.20 13.71
CA VAL A 76 28.77 -16.05 14.32
C VAL A 76 27.76 -15.37 15.26
N THR A 77 27.95 -15.57 16.57
CA THR A 77 27.14 -14.91 17.60
C THR A 77 27.59 -13.45 17.74
N ALA A 78 26.86 -12.52 17.12
CA ALA A 78 27.05 -11.10 17.36
C ALA A 78 26.48 -10.75 18.75
N THR A 79 27.34 -10.39 19.69
CA THR A 79 26.95 -9.84 20.99
C THR A 79 26.49 -8.40 20.79
N SER A 80 25.18 -8.19 20.70
CA SER A 80 24.57 -6.86 20.69
C SER A 80 24.53 -6.30 22.11
N ALA A 81 25.15 -5.14 22.33
CA ALA A 81 25.11 -4.45 23.62
C ALA A 81 23.71 -3.83 23.81
N ALA A 82 23.00 -4.27 24.84
CA ALA A 82 21.69 -3.74 25.20
C ALA A 82 21.84 -2.31 25.78
N THR A 83 21.54 -1.30 24.97
CA THR A 83 21.26 0.05 25.47
C THR A 83 19.98 -0.01 26.28
N ALA A 84 20.04 0.43 27.54
CA ALA A 84 18.88 0.43 28.45
C ALA A 84 17.73 1.24 27.84
N GLU A 85 16.59 0.58 27.65
CA GLU A 85 15.36 1.13 27.11
C GLU A 85 14.84 2.23 28.07
N PRO A 86 14.52 3.45 27.58
CA PRO A 86 13.88 4.46 28.39
C PRO A 86 12.58 3.89 28.96
N ALA A 87 12.36 4.03 30.27
CA ALA A 87 11.09 3.65 30.87
C ALA A 87 9.98 4.53 30.30
N ALA A 88 9.21 3.99 29.36
CA ALA A 88 8.04 4.66 28.81
C ALA A 88 7.02 4.87 29.93
N THR A 89 6.73 6.13 30.27
CA THR A 89 5.67 6.46 31.22
C THR A 89 4.33 6.19 30.54
N THR A 90 3.78 5.00 30.71
CA THR A 90 2.47 4.65 30.15
C THR A 90 1.36 5.34 30.94
N THR A 91 0.48 6.06 30.24
CA THR A 91 -0.75 6.60 30.84
C THR A 91 -1.59 5.47 31.45
N PRO A 92 -2.04 5.59 32.72
CA PRO A 92 -2.87 4.60 33.37
C PRO A 92 -4.14 4.29 32.58
N ASP A 93 -4.56 3.03 32.58
CA ASP A 93 -5.72 2.58 31.80
C ASP A 93 -7.05 3.27 32.16
N THR A 94 -7.17 3.79 33.38
CA THR A 94 -8.35 4.51 33.87
C THR A 94 -8.46 5.93 33.34
N GLU A 95 -7.37 6.48 32.81
CA GLU A 95 -7.31 7.85 32.29
C GLU A 95 -7.45 7.89 30.76
N LEU A 96 -7.37 6.73 30.10
CA LEU A 96 -7.49 6.63 28.64
C LEU A 96 -8.95 6.75 28.18
N PRO A 97 -9.23 7.54 27.12
CA PRO A 97 -10.52 7.56 26.44
C PRO A 97 -10.96 6.18 25.94
N GLY A 98 -12.28 5.97 25.97
CA GLY A 98 -12.90 4.73 25.47
C GLY A 98 -12.81 3.54 26.43
N THR A 99 -13.37 2.42 26.02
CA THR A 99 -13.30 1.15 26.76
C THR A 99 -12.15 0.30 26.23
N PRO A 100 -11.48 -0.52 27.07
CA PRO A 100 -10.55 -1.52 26.57
C PRO A 100 -11.24 -2.40 25.52
N ALA A 101 -10.61 -2.55 24.35
CA ALA A 101 -11.15 -3.38 23.29
C ALA A 101 -10.98 -4.86 23.67
N ALA A 102 -12.00 -5.67 23.40
CA ALA A 102 -11.94 -7.12 23.63
C ALA A 102 -10.98 -7.83 22.65
N PHE A 103 -10.77 -7.21 21.49
CA PHE A 103 -9.93 -7.72 20.42
C PHE A 103 -8.93 -6.66 19.97
N GLY A 104 -7.79 -7.14 19.46
CA GLY A 104 -6.72 -6.32 18.91
C GLY A 104 -5.48 -7.16 18.61
N PRO A 105 -4.46 -6.55 17.99
CA PRO A 105 -3.18 -7.19 17.78
C PRO A 105 -2.52 -7.51 19.12
N ALA A 106 -1.84 -8.67 19.20
CA ALA A 106 -1.12 -9.04 20.41
C ALA A 106 0.13 -8.17 20.57
N ALA A 107 0.63 -8.06 21.80
CA ALA A 107 1.91 -7.40 22.05
C ALA A 107 3.02 -8.06 21.21
N GLY A 108 3.84 -7.25 20.54
CA GLY A 108 4.89 -7.72 19.65
C GLY A 108 4.44 -8.04 18.21
N THR A 109 3.14 -7.97 17.90
CA THR A 109 2.67 -8.14 16.51
C THR A 109 3.16 -6.98 15.64
N GLN A 110 3.83 -7.30 14.53
CA GLN A 110 4.22 -6.31 13.52
C GLN A 110 2.97 -5.81 12.79
N LEU A 111 2.87 -4.49 12.65
CA LEU A 111 1.79 -3.82 11.97
C LEU A 111 2.33 -3.09 10.74
N GLY A 112 1.57 -3.14 9.67
CA GLY A 112 1.76 -2.35 8.46
C GLY A 112 0.84 -1.15 8.50
N VAL A 113 1.37 0.00 8.11
CA VAL A 113 0.55 1.18 7.82
C VAL A 113 -0.14 0.94 6.48
N ILE A 114 -1.47 0.95 6.46
CA ILE A 114 -2.30 0.64 5.28
C ILE A 114 -3.27 1.78 4.96
N GLY A 115 -3.66 1.89 3.69
CA GLY A 115 -4.70 2.82 3.26
C GLY A 115 -4.34 4.31 3.36
N VAL A 116 -3.10 4.63 3.77
CA VAL A 116 -2.49 5.97 3.72
C VAL A 116 -1.89 6.13 2.32
N ALA A 117 -2.20 7.25 1.66
CA ALA A 117 -1.62 7.54 0.34
C ALA A 117 -0.10 7.79 0.45
N TYR A 118 0.65 7.59 -0.64
CA TYR A 118 2.11 7.74 -0.64
C TYR A 118 2.61 9.14 -0.24
N ASP A 119 1.76 10.17 -0.37
CA ASP A 119 1.99 11.57 -0.03
C ASP A 119 1.31 12.01 1.28
N ASP A 120 0.68 11.07 1.98
CA ASP A 120 -0.03 11.29 3.24
C ASP A 120 0.73 10.67 4.43
N TRP A 121 0.28 10.96 5.65
CA TRP A 121 0.92 10.50 6.88
C TRP A 121 -0.07 9.91 7.88
N LEU A 122 0.39 8.92 8.63
CA LEU A 122 -0.35 8.38 9.78
C LEU A 122 -0.04 9.21 11.02
N ASN A 123 -1.08 9.80 11.62
CA ASN A 123 -0.96 10.49 12.90
C ASN A 123 -0.89 9.49 14.06
N VAL A 124 0.15 9.61 14.88
CA VAL A 124 0.31 8.91 16.16
C VAL A 124 -0.01 9.90 17.27
N ARG A 125 -0.85 9.48 18.21
CA ARG A 125 -1.40 10.35 19.26
C ARG A 125 -0.97 9.92 20.66
N ASP A 126 -0.98 10.85 21.61
CA ASP A 126 -0.65 10.56 23.02
C ASP A 126 -1.66 9.60 23.68
N VAL A 127 -2.95 9.79 23.36
CA VAL A 127 -4.08 8.94 23.75
C VAL A 127 -5.01 8.73 22.54
N PRO A 128 -5.94 7.76 22.58
CA PRO A 128 -6.93 7.59 21.52
C PRO A 128 -7.66 8.90 21.18
N ASN A 129 -7.58 9.32 19.92
CA ASN A 129 -8.14 10.59 19.42
C ASN A 129 -7.65 11.85 20.18
N GLY A 130 -6.48 11.77 20.83
CA GLY A 130 -5.83 12.87 21.58
C GLY A 130 -5.00 13.82 20.71
N GLU A 131 -3.94 14.38 21.26
CA GLU A 131 -3.00 15.25 20.56
C GLU A 131 -2.05 14.42 19.68
N VAL A 132 -1.61 14.96 18.54
CA VAL A 132 -0.63 14.29 17.67
C VAL A 132 0.75 14.45 18.32
N VAL A 133 1.42 13.34 18.59
CA VAL A 133 2.79 13.31 19.15
C VAL A 133 3.84 12.94 18.11
N ALA A 134 3.41 12.27 17.03
CA ALA A 134 4.28 11.99 15.90
C ALA A 134 3.45 11.79 14.63
N THR A 135 4.11 11.95 13.49
CA THR A 135 3.58 11.51 12.19
C THR A 135 4.49 10.44 11.61
N LEU A 136 3.89 9.41 11.01
CA LEU A 136 4.58 8.36 10.31
C LEU A 136 4.36 8.56 8.80
N THR A 137 5.44 8.82 8.09
CA THR A 137 5.43 8.90 6.63
C THR A 137 6.15 7.69 6.07
N LEU A 138 5.52 6.99 5.12
CA LEU A 138 6.18 5.90 4.43
C LEU A 138 7.17 6.49 3.41
N GLN A 139 8.46 6.37 3.69
CA GLN A 139 9.52 6.70 2.74
C GLN A 139 10.01 5.42 2.09
N LEU A 140 9.66 5.24 0.85
CA LEU A 140 10.16 4.14 0.05
C LEU A 140 11.44 4.60 -0.63
N SER A 141 12.47 3.77 -0.58
CA SER A 141 13.75 4.09 -1.20
C SER A 141 13.73 3.55 -2.63
N PRO A 142 13.75 4.42 -3.65
CA PRO A 142 13.60 4.02 -5.05
C PRO A 142 14.83 3.29 -5.64
N GLN A 143 15.72 2.80 -4.78
CA GLN A 143 16.94 2.09 -5.17
C GLN A 143 17.15 0.83 -4.33
N SER A 144 16.38 0.67 -3.25
CA SER A 144 16.57 -0.43 -2.31
C SER A 144 15.30 -0.61 -1.47
N PRO A 145 14.42 -1.55 -1.82
CA PRO A 145 13.22 -1.87 -1.03
C PRO A 145 13.55 -2.26 0.41
N ALA A 146 14.74 -2.84 0.65
CA ALA A 146 15.25 -3.13 1.99
C ALA A 146 15.57 -1.87 2.81
N GLU A 147 15.75 -0.73 2.15
CA GLU A 147 15.93 0.59 2.77
C GLU A 147 14.60 1.36 2.90
N SER A 148 13.49 0.84 2.37
CA SER A 148 12.18 1.41 2.65
C SER A 148 11.96 1.50 4.16
N ALA A 149 11.49 2.67 4.59
CA ALA A 149 11.41 3.01 5.99
C ALA A 149 10.19 3.86 6.28
N LEU A 150 9.69 3.75 7.49
CA LEU A 150 8.80 4.74 8.05
C LEU A 150 9.67 5.84 8.68
N LEU A 151 9.46 7.06 8.23
CA LEU A 151 10.00 8.24 8.88
C LEU A 151 9.08 8.62 10.04
N VAL A 152 9.66 8.68 11.23
CA VAL A 152 8.98 9.19 12.41
C VAL A 152 9.36 10.65 12.55
N ARG A 153 8.37 11.53 12.43
CA ARG A 153 8.52 12.98 12.59
C ARG A 153 7.80 13.42 13.85
N ASP A 154 8.38 14.40 14.52
CA ASP A 154 7.69 15.09 15.61
C ASP A 154 6.50 15.84 14.99
N ALA A 155 5.41 15.99 15.73
CA ALA A 155 4.25 16.74 15.26
C ALA A 155 4.60 18.19 14.89
N GLU A 156 5.61 18.77 15.56
CA GLU A 156 6.04 20.15 15.34
C GLU A 156 7.31 20.28 14.47
N ALA A 157 8.05 19.19 14.22
CA ALA A 157 9.32 19.25 13.50
C ALA A 157 9.17 18.89 12.01
N GLU A 158 9.79 19.70 11.15
CA GLU A 158 9.89 19.38 9.71
C GLU A 158 10.82 18.19 9.43
N ALA A 159 11.79 17.91 10.31
CA ALA A 159 12.76 16.84 10.14
C ALA A 159 12.32 15.55 10.85
N ALA A 160 12.50 14.41 10.18
CA ALA A 160 12.35 13.11 10.80
C ALA A 160 13.48 12.88 11.81
N PHE A 161 13.13 12.48 13.03
CA PHE A 161 14.12 12.19 14.08
C PHE A 161 14.42 10.69 14.17
N ALA A 162 13.59 9.83 13.58
CA ALA A 162 13.87 8.41 13.44
C ALA A 162 13.47 7.88 12.06
N ARG A 163 14.24 6.90 11.59
CA ARG A 163 13.97 6.09 10.41
C ARG A 163 13.87 4.64 10.89
N ILE A 164 12.69 4.05 10.78
CA ILE A 164 12.45 2.66 11.18
C ILE A 164 12.12 1.84 9.94
N GLY A 165 12.45 0.55 9.93
CA GLY A 165 12.04 -0.32 8.82
C GLY A 165 10.51 -0.31 8.65
N VAL A 166 10.01 -0.68 7.47
CA VAL A 166 8.56 -0.75 7.20
C VAL A 166 7.78 -1.72 8.11
N ALA A 167 8.48 -2.69 8.72
CA ALA A 167 7.98 -3.57 9.77
C ALA A 167 8.23 -3.05 11.20
N GLY A 168 8.64 -1.78 11.33
CA GLY A 168 9.09 -1.15 12.57
C GLY A 168 7.95 -0.66 13.46
N VAL A 169 6.69 -0.80 13.03
CA VAL A 169 5.52 -0.53 13.86
C VAL A 169 5.10 -1.82 14.54
N THR A 170 5.09 -1.82 15.87
CA THR A 170 4.76 -3.01 16.67
C THR A 170 3.61 -2.69 17.61
N ALA A 171 2.62 -3.57 17.71
CA ALA A 171 1.55 -3.42 18.69
C ALA A 171 2.09 -3.62 20.12
N THR A 172 1.66 -2.79 21.08
CA THR A 172 1.95 -3.02 22.50
C THR A 172 0.99 -4.01 23.16
N GLY A 173 -0.07 -4.40 22.43
CA GLY A 173 -1.15 -5.25 22.93
C GLY A 173 -2.30 -4.48 23.60
N ARG A 174 -2.21 -3.14 23.68
CA ARG A 174 -3.29 -2.30 24.21
C ARG A 174 -4.15 -1.74 23.08
N SER A 175 -5.46 -1.88 23.24
CA SER A 175 -6.47 -1.42 22.28
C SER A 175 -7.63 -0.74 23.00
N ARG A 176 -8.22 0.28 22.36
CA ARG A 176 -9.32 1.07 22.90
C ARG A 176 -10.42 1.25 21.87
N ASP A 177 -11.64 0.92 22.27
CA ASP A 177 -12.85 1.20 21.52
C ASP A 177 -13.43 2.54 21.98
N LEU A 178 -13.53 3.46 21.03
CA LEU A 178 -14.28 4.70 21.14
C LEU A 178 -15.65 4.50 20.46
N ALA A 179 -16.54 5.48 20.61
CA ALA A 179 -17.90 5.39 20.06
C ALA A 179 -17.95 5.08 18.56
N THR A 180 -16.94 5.47 17.79
CA THR A 180 -16.91 5.37 16.32
C THR A 180 -15.57 4.87 15.76
N SER A 181 -14.66 4.38 16.61
CA SER A 181 -13.34 3.96 16.13
C SER A 181 -12.64 3.07 17.14
N THR A 182 -11.80 2.18 16.63
CA THR A 182 -10.87 1.39 17.44
C THR A 182 -9.46 1.92 17.24
N TRP A 183 -8.72 2.05 18.34
CA TRP A 183 -7.36 2.56 18.38
C TRP A 183 -6.42 1.52 18.98
N HIS A 184 -5.23 1.40 18.41
CA HIS A 184 -4.18 0.52 18.92
C HIS A 184 -3.02 1.37 19.42
N GLU A 185 -2.50 1.02 20.58
CA GLU A 185 -1.22 1.54 21.03
C GLU A 185 -0.11 0.79 20.29
N ILE A 186 0.76 1.59 19.68
CA ILE A 186 1.84 1.14 18.82
C ILE A 186 3.17 1.70 19.33
N GLN A 187 4.23 0.95 19.07
CA GLN A 187 5.61 1.38 19.17
C GLN A 187 6.16 1.56 17.76
N ALA A 188 6.61 2.76 17.43
CA ALA A 188 7.23 3.12 16.16
C ALA A 188 8.60 3.75 16.43
N GLY A 189 9.64 2.90 16.48
CA GLY A 189 10.96 3.31 16.93
C GLY A 189 10.96 3.73 18.41
N PRO A 190 11.40 4.95 18.76
CA PRO A 190 11.40 5.40 20.14
C PRO A 190 10.04 5.96 20.60
N ILE A 191 9.05 6.08 19.71
CA ILE A 191 7.72 6.60 20.06
C ILE A 191 6.80 5.47 20.43
N VAL A 192 6.10 5.66 21.55
CA VAL A 192 4.90 4.89 21.91
C VAL A 192 3.71 5.85 21.84
N GLY A 193 2.66 5.46 21.15
CA GLY A 193 1.45 6.27 21.02
C GLY A 193 0.31 5.48 20.38
N TRP A 194 -0.78 6.17 20.07
CA TRP A 194 -2.03 5.58 19.59
C TRP A 194 -2.29 5.93 18.14
N ALA A 195 -2.62 4.92 17.34
CA ALA A 195 -3.02 5.10 15.95
C ALA A 195 -4.34 4.38 15.68
N SER A 196 -5.11 4.91 14.72
CA SER A 196 -6.40 4.35 14.36
C SER A 196 -6.21 2.99 13.66
N SER A 197 -7.01 2.01 14.07
CA SER A 197 -7.08 0.68 13.44
C SER A 197 -7.42 0.72 11.95
N ASN A 198 -8.08 1.80 11.48
CA ASN A 198 -8.41 1.98 10.06
C ASN A 198 -7.17 2.03 9.15
N TYR A 199 -6.00 2.35 9.70
CA TYR A 199 -4.75 2.52 8.98
C TYR A 199 -3.69 1.51 9.39
N LEU A 200 -4.06 0.47 10.15
CA LEU A 200 -3.15 -0.54 10.66
C LEU A 200 -3.65 -1.93 10.31
N ALA A 201 -2.74 -2.78 9.86
CA ALA A 201 -3.02 -4.18 9.62
C ALA A 201 -1.87 -5.05 10.14
N PRO A 202 -2.13 -6.19 10.79
CA PRO A 202 -1.09 -7.15 11.08
C PRO A 202 -0.35 -7.57 9.81
N LEU A 203 0.97 -7.40 9.80
CA LEU A 203 1.80 -7.96 8.74
C LEU A 203 2.17 -9.38 9.13
N SER A 204 1.82 -10.32 8.28
CA SER A 204 2.36 -11.68 8.34
C SER A 204 3.20 -11.89 7.09
N PRO A 205 4.51 -11.59 7.12
CA PRO A 205 5.36 -11.74 5.94
C PRO A 205 5.44 -13.19 5.45
N GLU A 206 5.14 -14.16 6.32
CA GLU A 206 5.03 -15.58 5.97
C GLU A 206 3.78 -15.92 5.14
N THR A 207 2.86 -14.96 4.93
CA THR A 207 1.61 -15.19 4.20
C THR A 207 1.46 -14.39 2.93
N ALA A 208 2.56 -13.82 2.42
CA ALA A 208 2.60 -13.32 1.04
C ALA A 208 2.31 -14.47 0.08
N LEU A 209 1.20 -14.37 -0.65
CA LEU A 209 0.77 -15.33 -1.66
C LEU A 209 1.26 -14.85 -3.02
N ASP A 210 1.99 -15.70 -3.75
CA ASP A 210 2.24 -15.47 -5.16
C ASP A 210 0.96 -15.78 -5.95
N ILE A 211 0.31 -14.72 -6.44
CA ILE A 211 -0.93 -14.79 -7.22
C ILE A 211 -0.69 -14.44 -8.69
N THR A 212 0.57 -14.45 -9.16
CA THR A 212 0.94 -14.06 -10.52
C THR A 212 0.16 -14.83 -11.58
N ALA A 213 0.06 -16.14 -11.42
CA ALA A 213 -0.65 -17.00 -12.37
C ALA A 213 -2.17 -16.71 -12.39
N GLN A 214 -2.75 -16.41 -11.22
CA GLN A 214 -4.16 -16.05 -11.09
C GLN A 214 -4.41 -14.69 -11.75
N ALA A 215 -3.67 -13.66 -11.36
CA ALA A 215 -3.79 -12.31 -11.92
C ALA A 215 -3.60 -12.31 -13.45
N SER A 216 -2.65 -13.10 -13.97
CA SER A 216 -2.41 -13.24 -15.41
C SER A 216 -3.56 -13.91 -16.15
N ALA A 217 -4.23 -14.89 -15.52
CA ALA A 217 -5.39 -15.55 -16.10
C ALA A 217 -6.61 -14.61 -16.14
N ASP A 218 -6.79 -13.81 -15.08
CA ASP A 218 -7.94 -12.91 -14.94
C ASP A 218 -7.84 -11.66 -15.84
N ILE A 219 -6.64 -11.27 -16.28
CA ILE A 219 -6.44 -10.25 -17.32
C ILE A 219 -6.41 -10.84 -18.76
N ASP A 220 -7.07 -11.99 -18.97
CA ASP A 220 -7.15 -12.69 -20.26
C ASP A 220 -5.78 -13.00 -20.92
N GLY A 221 -4.73 -13.13 -20.10
CA GLY A 221 -3.36 -13.32 -20.57
C GLY A 221 -2.71 -12.09 -21.19
N ASP A 222 -3.39 -10.94 -21.24
CA ASP A 222 -2.81 -9.66 -21.68
C ASP A 222 -1.98 -9.05 -20.55
N THR A 223 -0.85 -9.70 -20.27
CA THR A 223 0.10 -9.30 -19.23
C THR A 223 0.94 -8.09 -19.63
N SER A 224 0.60 -7.41 -20.72
CA SER A 224 1.33 -6.21 -21.16
C SER A 224 0.41 -5.00 -21.25
N ALA A 225 0.94 -3.81 -20.99
CA ALA A 225 0.23 -2.55 -21.19
C ALA A 225 1.18 -1.47 -21.69
N ASP A 226 0.64 -0.46 -22.37
CA ASP A 226 1.44 0.66 -22.89
C ASP A 226 1.99 1.54 -21.76
N THR A 227 1.26 1.59 -20.65
CA THR A 227 1.60 2.39 -19.46
C THR A 227 1.67 1.52 -18.20
N PHE A 228 2.53 1.87 -17.25
CA PHE A 228 2.59 1.13 -15.98
C PHE A 228 1.31 1.30 -15.17
N ALA A 229 0.72 2.50 -15.19
CA ALA A 229 -0.54 2.77 -14.51
C ALA A 229 -1.67 1.88 -15.04
N GLU A 230 -1.79 1.72 -16.36
CA GLU A 230 -2.77 0.81 -16.97
C GLU A 230 -2.55 -0.64 -16.57
N LEU A 231 -1.28 -1.12 -16.54
CA LEU A 231 -0.99 -2.47 -16.08
C LEU A 231 -1.42 -2.68 -14.63
N VAL A 232 -1.12 -1.72 -13.75
CA VAL A 232 -1.49 -1.74 -12.34
C VAL A 232 -3.01 -1.74 -12.18
N ASP A 233 -3.72 -0.86 -12.89
CA ASP A 233 -5.18 -0.78 -12.85
C ASP A 233 -5.83 -2.10 -13.27
N ARG A 234 -5.30 -2.76 -14.32
CA ARG A 234 -5.76 -4.08 -14.75
C ARG A 234 -5.56 -5.13 -13.67
N VAL A 235 -4.36 -5.23 -13.09
CA VAL A 235 -4.06 -6.18 -12.01
C VAL A 235 -4.95 -5.93 -10.80
N VAL A 236 -5.10 -4.66 -10.38
CA VAL A 236 -5.95 -4.29 -9.25
C VAL A 236 -7.41 -4.64 -9.51
N ALA A 237 -7.91 -4.44 -10.74
CA ALA A 237 -9.29 -4.78 -11.10
C ALA A 237 -9.59 -6.29 -11.00
N THR A 238 -8.59 -7.16 -11.13
CA THR A 238 -8.78 -8.62 -10.90
C THR A 238 -9.06 -8.97 -9.44
N ILE A 239 -8.64 -8.10 -8.52
CA ILE A 239 -8.74 -8.33 -7.09
C ILE A 239 -9.86 -7.46 -6.51
N ALA A 240 -10.00 -6.22 -6.94
CA ALA A 240 -10.99 -5.28 -6.42
C ALA A 240 -12.43 -5.78 -6.63
N SER A 241 -13.28 -5.45 -5.67
CA SER A 241 -14.71 -5.75 -5.67
C SER A 241 -15.51 -4.48 -5.92
N ASP A 242 -16.62 -4.61 -6.65
CA ASP A 242 -17.62 -3.55 -6.80
C ASP A 242 -18.63 -3.52 -5.64
N GLU A 243 -18.90 -4.66 -5.00
CA GLU A 243 -19.89 -4.80 -3.94
C GLU A 243 -19.42 -5.76 -2.81
N PRO A 244 -18.98 -5.24 -1.64
CA PRO A 244 -18.78 -3.82 -1.36
C PRO A 244 -17.63 -3.27 -2.19
N ARG A 245 -17.70 -1.97 -2.49
CA ARG A 245 -16.67 -1.31 -3.30
C ARG A 245 -15.33 -1.33 -2.57
N SER A 246 -14.32 -1.96 -3.17
CA SER A 246 -12.96 -1.95 -2.65
C SER A 246 -12.41 -0.51 -2.62
N ARG A 247 -11.74 -0.17 -1.53
CA ARG A 247 -10.89 1.01 -1.43
C ARG A 247 -9.51 0.63 -1.91
N VAL A 248 -9.14 1.18 -3.06
CA VAL A 248 -7.81 1.02 -3.65
C VAL A 248 -6.96 2.23 -3.28
N ARG A 249 -5.76 1.97 -2.75
CA ARG A 249 -4.77 3.01 -2.41
C ARG A 249 -3.39 2.58 -2.85
N THR A 250 -2.77 3.39 -3.68
CA THR A 250 -1.35 3.25 -4.03
C THR A 250 -0.51 3.69 -2.84
N ALA A 251 0.10 2.72 -2.16
CA ALA A 251 0.90 2.92 -0.96
C ALA A 251 2.35 3.34 -1.31
N SER A 252 2.79 3.10 -2.55
CA SER A 252 4.10 3.51 -3.05
C SER A 252 4.05 4.24 -4.38
N ALA A 253 4.97 5.19 -4.59
CA ALA A 253 5.31 5.54 -5.96
C ALA A 253 5.91 4.31 -6.69
N PRO A 254 5.76 4.22 -8.03
CA PRO A 254 6.49 3.25 -8.84
C PRO A 254 8.00 3.39 -8.62
N ASP A 255 8.67 2.25 -8.38
CA ASP A 255 10.09 2.18 -8.06
C ASP A 255 10.88 1.36 -9.09
N PRO A 256 11.76 1.98 -9.91
CA PRO A 256 12.55 1.27 -10.90
C PRO A 256 13.73 0.50 -10.25
N ALA A 257 13.67 -0.83 -10.32
CA ALA A 257 14.72 -1.75 -9.90
C ALA A 257 15.41 -2.37 -11.13
N GLY A 258 16.31 -1.62 -11.77
CA GLY A 258 16.94 -2.05 -13.02
C GLY A 258 15.95 -1.94 -14.19
N ASP A 259 15.65 -3.05 -14.86
CA ASP A 259 14.60 -3.13 -15.89
C ASP A 259 13.23 -3.50 -15.32
N LEU A 260 13.12 -3.65 -14.00
CA LEU A 260 11.88 -3.88 -13.28
C LEU A 260 11.32 -2.57 -12.71
N LEU A 261 10.00 -2.52 -12.55
CA LEU A 261 9.27 -1.44 -11.90
C LEU A 261 8.33 -2.07 -10.87
N GLU A 262 8.45 -1.64 -9.62
CA GLU A 262 7.70 -2.17 -8.49
C GLU A 262 6.67 -1.15 -7.97
N VAL A 263 5.50 -1.60 -7.55
CA VAL A 263 4.53 -0.77 -6.84
C VAL A 263 3.78 -1.55 -5.78
N VAL A 264 3.46 -0.87 -4.68
CA VAL A 264 2.67 -1.39 -3.58
C VAL A 264 1.28 -0.75 -3.64
N VAL A 265 0.26 -1.60 -3.73
CA VAL A 265 -1.15 -1.17 -3.76
C VAL A 265 -1.95 -1.89 -2.69
N ASP A 266 -2.65 -1.14 -1.84
CA ASP A 266 -3.61 -1.68 -0.88
C ASP A 266 -4.99 -1.75 -1.52
N VAL A 267 -5.60 -2.94 -1.51
CA VAL A 267 -6.96 -3.20 -1.97
C VAL A 267 -7.77 -3.72 -0.78
N VAL A 268 -8.66 -2.89 -0.22
CA VAL A 268 -9.40 -3.22 1.01
C VAL A 268 -10.90 -3.26 0.75
N GLY A 269 -11.57 -4.36 1.13
CA GLY A 269 -13.03 -4.53 1.06
C GLY A 269 -13.47 -5.45 -0.07
N GLN A 270 -13.63 -6.74 0.23
CA GLN A 270 -13.95 -7.85 -0.71
C GLN A 270 -15.37 -8.44 -0.50
N PRO A 271 -15.97 -9.14 -1.49
CA PRO A 271 -17.39 -9.51 -1.52
C PRO A 271 -17.83 -10.57 -0.50
N ASP A 272 -16.93 -11.47 -0.09
CA ASP A 272 -17.33 -12.68 0.65
C ASP A 272 -17.56 -12.46 2.16
N ASP A 273 -17.24 -11.27 2.67
CA ASP A 273 -17.52 -10.84 4.05
C ASP A 273 -17.15 -9.37 4.36
N SER A 274 -16.80 -8.53 3.38
CA SER A 274 -16.31 -7.14 3.58
C SER A 274 -14.99 -7.03 4.36
N VAL A 275 -14.41 -8.14 4.83
CA VAL A 275 -13.30 -8.15 5.78
C VAL A 275 -11.97 -8.20 5.10
N ARG A 276 -11.87 -8.87 3.96
CA ARG A 276 -10.56 -9.15 3.39
C ARG A 276 -9.99 -7.92 2.68
N GLY A 277 -8.71 -7.67 2.93
CA GLY A 277 -7.90 -6.71 2.19
C GLY A 277 -6.57 -7.35 1.84
N TYR A 278 -5.93 -6.85 0.79
CA TYR A 278 -4.63 -7.28 0.34
C TYR A 278 -3.73 -6.08 0.13
N ARG A 279 -2.46 -6.24 0.48
CA ARG A 279 -1.36 -5.42 -0.01
C ARG A 279 -0.70 -6.16 -1.15
N LEU A 280 -0.77 -5.59 -2.33
CA LEU A 280 -0.19 -6.12 -3.56
C LEU A 280 1.20 -5.50 -3.73
N LEU A 281 2.22 -6.33 -3.92
CA LEU A 281 3.48 -5.93 -4.56
C LEU A 281 3.39 -6.37 -6.02
N ILE A 282 3.25 -5.41 -6.91
CA ILE A 282 3.16 -5.62 -8.36
C ILE A 282 4.52 -5.28 -8.95
N VAL A 283 5.10 -6.23 -9.67
CA VAL A 283 6.40 -6.07 -10.36
C VAL A 283 6.16 -6.25 -11.85
N ALA A 284 6.57 -5.28 -12.64
CA ALA A 284 6.56 -5.35 -14.10
C ALA A 284 7.96 -5.14 -14.66
N GLN A 285 8.22 -5.65 -15.86
CA GLN A 285 9.44 -5.37 -16.60
C GLN A 285 9.14 -4.36 -17.71
N MET A 286 10.00 -3.36 -17.85
CA MET A 286 9.98 -2.42 -18.97
C MET A 286 10.52 -3.10 -20.24
N ALA A 287 9.83 -2.94 -21.37
CA ALA A 287 10.32 -3.47 -22.65
C ALA A 287 11.54 -2.70 -23.19
N ALA A 288 11.70 -1.43 -22.82
CA ALA A 288 12.82 -0.60 -23.24
C ALA A 288 14.06 -0.83 -22.37
N ASP A 289 15.22 -1.01 -23.00
CA ASP A 289 16.51 -0.96 -22.29
C ASP A 289 16.73 0.47 -21.79
N ILE A 290 16.52 0.71 -20.49
CA ILE A 290 16.69 2.02 -19.84
C ILE A 290 18.06 2.63 -20.12
N ARG A 291 19.07 1.82 -20.45
CA ARG A 291 20.40 2.30 -20.84
C ARG A 291 20.38 3.18 -22.10
N ALA A 292 19.32 3.14 -22.91
CA ALA A 292 19.15 3.99 -24.08
C ALA A 292 18.67 5.42 -23.76
N LEU A 293 18.20 5.69 -22.54
CA LEU A 293 17.78 7.03 -22.07
C LEU A 293 18.97 7.89 -21.57
N GLY A 294 20.20 7.45 -21.82
CA GLY A 294 21.42 8.14 -21.40
C GLY A 294 21.47 9.62 -21.83
N ASP A 295 21.90 10.43 -20.86
CA ASP A 295 22.42 11.81 -20.92
C ASP A 295 21.47 13.01 -21.07
N ASN A 296 20.19 12.86 -21.43
CA ASN A 296 19.27 14.01 -21.47
C ASN A 296 18.50 14.16 -20.14
N GLY A 297 19.24 14.20 -19.03
CA GLY A 297 18.75 14.20 -17.63
C GLY A 297 17.78 15.33 -17.27
N GLY A 298 16.58 15.26 -17.80
CA GLY A 298 15.38 15.86 -17.24
C GLY A 298 14.79 14.88 -16.23
N ASP A 299 14.71 15.34 -15.01
CA ASP A 299 14.13 14.77 -13.79
C ASP A 299 12.61 14.46 -13.89
N ASP A 300 12.08 14.38 -15.11
CA ASP A 300 10.67 14.14 -15.39
C ASP A 300 10.37 12.64 -15.50
N PHE A 301 10.23 12.01 -14.33
CA PHE A 301 9.74 10.63 -14.15
C PHE A 301 8.31 10.41 -14.66
N THR A 302 7.63 11.41 -15.25
CA THR A 302 6.33 11.23 -15.91
C THR A 302 6.43 10.64 -17.32
N THR A 303 7.65 10.49 -17.84
CA THR A 303 7.84 9.91 -19.18
C THR A 303 7.62 8.41 -19.11
N ASP A 304 6.47 7.96 -19.58
CA ASP A 304 6.14 6.56 -19.64
C ASP A 304 7.11 5.79 -20.55
N LEU A 305 7.85 4.84 -19.99
CA LEU A 305 9.00 4.19 -20.65
C LEU A 305 8.59 3.08 -21.63
N GLY A 306 7.30 2.94 -21.90
CA GLY A 306 6.77 2.00 -22.88
C GLY A 306 6.72 0.57 -22.36
N PRO A 307 6.28 -0.38 -23.19
CA PRO A 307 5.31 -1.35 -22.74
C PRO A 307 5.83 -2.17 -21.57
N TYR A 308 5.00 -2.31 -20.55
CA TYR A 308 5.33 -3.01 -19.33
C TYR A 308 4.74 -4.39 -19.42
N THR A 309 5.53 -5.42 -19.09
CA THR A 309 5.06 -6.79 -18.98
C THR A 309 5.05 -7.21 -17.52
N LEU A 310 3.90 -7.68 -17.02
CA LEU A 310 3.76 -8.20 -15.66
C LEU A 310 4.75 -9.34 -15.42
N ARG A 311 5.49 -9.27 -14.31
CA ARG A 311 6.45 -10.30 -13.89
C ARG A 311 6.00 -11.05 -12.67
N SER A 312 5.52 -10.35 -11.64
CA SER A 312 4.98 -11.00 -10.46
C SER A 312 3.96 -10.13 -9.74
N VAL A 313 3.03 -10.79 -9.07
CA VAL A 313 2.09 -10.17 -8.14
C VAL A 313 2.11 -10.97 -6.84
N LEU A 314 2.58 -10.33 -5.76
CA LEU A 314 2.54 -10.89 -4.42
C LEU A 314 1.42 -10.22 -3.64
N ALA A 315 0.48 -10.99 -3.10
CA ALA A 315 -0.61 -10.50 -2.27
C ALA A 315 -0.38 -10.88 -0.81
N THR A 316 -0.16 -9.87 0.03
CA THR A 316 -0.10 -10.03 1.49
C THR A 316 -1.48 -9.74 2.08
N PRO A 317 -2.15 -10.71 2.72
CA PRO A 317 -3.42 -10.47 3.40
C PRO A 317 -3.25 -9.43 4.52
N LEU A 318 -4.09 -8.40 4.53
CA LEU A 318 -4.08 -7.32 5.54
C LEU A 318 -5.05 -7.60 6.69
N CYS A 319 -6.22 -8.17 6.38
CA CYS A 319 -7.20 -8.55 7.39
C CYS A 319 -7.52 -10.05 7.26
N TYR A 320 -7.49 -10.78 8.37
CA TYR A 320 -7.87 -12.18 8.40
C TYR A 320 -9.37 -12.35 8.71
N SER A 321 -10.01 -13.28 8.00
CA SER A 321 -11.46 -13.54 8.01
C SER A 321 -12.08 -13.85 9.38
N HIS A 322 -11.28 -14.17 10.41
CA HIS A 322 -11.80 -14.52 11.73
C HIS A 322 -12.03 -13.32 12.67
N ARG A 323 -11.68 -12.09 12.27
CA ARG A 323 -11.81 -10.93 13.16
C ARG A 323 -12.66 -9.76 12.64
N GLY A 324 -13.28 -9.89 11.46
CA GLY A 324 -14.22 -8.88 10.99
C GLY A 324 -13.53 -7.60 10.50
N ILE A 325 -14.23 -6.84 9.65
CA ILE A 325 -13.92 -5.44 9.39
C ILE A 325 -15.04 -4.64 10.05
N SER A 326 -14.72 -3.53 10.72
CA SER A 326 -15.74 -2.61 11.24
C SER A 326 -16.56 -2.02 10.08
N ALA A 327 -17.74 -1.45 10.36
CA ALA A 327 -18.55 -0.78 9.33
C ALA A 327 -17.78 0.32 8.56
N ASP A 328 -16.69 0.84 9.14
CA ASP A 328 -15.82 1.88 8.57
C ASP A 328 -14.62 1.31 7.79
N GLY A 329 -14.53 -0.01 7.64
CA GLY A 329 -13.48 -0.65 6.85
C GLY A 329 -12.19 -0.96 7.62
N ALA A 330 -12.19 -0.96 8.95
CA ALA A 330 -11.00 -1.24 9.77
C ALA A 330 -10.81 -2.74 9.97
N CYS A 331 -9.60 -3.30 9.80
CA CYS A 331 -9.32 -4.67 10.23
C CYS A 331 -9.47 -4.75 11.76
N SER A 332 -10.49 -5.43 12.29
CA SER A 332 -10.57 -5.76 13.73
C SER A 332 -9.96 -7.11 14.05
#